data_AF-A0A527ZPD8-F1
#
_entry.id   AF-A0A527ZPD8-F1
#
_cell.length_a   1.000
_cell.length_b   1.000
_cell.length_c   1.000
_cell.angle_alpha   90.00
_cell.angle_beta   90.00
_cell.angle_gamma   90.00
#
_symmetry.space_group_name_H-M   'P 1'
#
loop_
_entity.id
_entity.type
_entity.pdbx_description
1 polymer ?
#
loop_
_entity_poly.entity_id
_entity_poly.type
_entity_poly.pdbx_seq_one_letter_code
_entity_poly.pdbx_strand_id
1 'polypeptide(L)'
;MPLPTTSRCRSTAPTAARSSASSRPPLRRTKRAASTRSPVCAELDDHLTNLPAHAPHGVWGAVMLAIDDRGAIDWKATEETIARLCASGVDGIYSNGTACEFHCQTEPEFDRLCALVAAIAGRARLPFQIGISQSNPRVARERLMRVSALRPAAVQFTLPDWWPPSDGEVMRFVGGLCET
;
A
#
# COMPACT_ATOMS: atom_id res chain seq x y z
N MET A 1 48.43 15.94 -26.60
CA MET A 1 49.72 15.54 -25.99
C MET A 1 49.45 14.71 -24.75
N PRO A 2 50.30 13.74 -24.41
CA PRO A 2 49.88 12.38 -24.03
C PRO A 2 50.12 12.03 -22.55
N LEU A 3 49.44 10.98 -22.09
CA LEU A 3 49.83 10.19 -20.92
C LEU A 3 51.10 9.36 -21.23
N PRO A 4 52.02 9.26 -20.28
CA PRO A 4 52.62 7.95 -19.95
C PRO A 4 52.97 7.89 -18.42
N THR A 5 53.34 6.82 -17.74
CA THR A 5 53.56 5.39 -17.98
C THR A 5 53.67 4.75 -16.58
N THR A 6 53.34 3.47 -16.48
CA THR A 6 53.54 2.61 -15.31
C THR A 6 55.04 2.39 -14.99
N SER A 7 55.38 2.31 -13.70
CA SER A 7 56.70 1.84 -13.25
C SER A 7 56.52 0.75 -12.19
N ARG A 8 57.02 -0.44 -12.53
CA ARG A 8 57.24 -1.58 -11.63
C ARG A 8 58.47 -1.30 -10.77
N CYS A 9 58.41 -1.61 -9.48
CA CYS A 9 59.61 -1.80 -8.67
C CYS A 9 59.59 -3.18 -8.00
N ARG A 10 60.67 -3.93 -8.21
CA ARG A 10 60.93 -5.29 -7.71
C ARG A 10 61.59 -5.22 -6.33
N SER A 11 61.14 -6.15 -5.48
CA SER A 11 61.78 -6.82 -4.35
C SER A 11 63.28 -6.61 -4.09
N THR A 12 63.62 -6.38 -2.82
CA THR A 12 64.80 -6.95 -2.14
C THR A 12 64.46 -7.28 -0.68
N ALA A 13 64.76 -8.51 -0.25
CA ALA A 13 64.68 -9.00 1.13
C ALA A 13 65.95 -8.67 1.93
N PRO A 14 65.91 -8.78 3.28
CA PRO A 14 66.95 -9.56 3.94
C PRO A 14 66.47 -10.48 5.08
N THR A 15 66.99 -11.70 5.01
CA THR A 15 67.64 -12.55 6.04
C THR A 15 67.17 -12.57 7.50
N ALA A 16 66.53 -13.70 7.84
CA ALA A 16 66.61 -14.55 9.03
C ALA A 16 67.21 -14.06 10.37
N ALA A 17 66.41 -14.23 11.44
CA ALA A 17 66.88 -14.54 12.80
C ALA A 17 66.09 -15.74 13.36
N ARG A 18 66.78 -16.64 14.05
CA ARG A 18 66.32 -17.95 14.54
C ARG A 18 65.63 -17.87 15.91
N SER A 19 64.68 -18.79 16.08
CA SER A 19 64.41 -19.62 17.27
C SER A 19 63.89 -18.97 18.57
N SER A 20 62.66 -19.35 18.94
CA SER A 20 62.40 -19.96 20.26
C SER A 20 61.10 -20.77 20.23
N ALA A 21 61.17 -22.04 20.60
CA ALA A 21 60.02 -22.92 20.75
C ALA A 21 59.16 -22.50 21.95
N SER A 22 57.83 -22.45 21.76
CA SER A 22 56.86 -22.38 22.85
C SER A 22 55.67 -23.27 22.54
N SER A 23 55.53 -24.32 23.35
CA SER A 23 54.51 -25.36 23.33
C SER A 23 53.10 -24.80 23.51
N ARG A 24 52.21 -25.03 22.52
CA ARG A 24 50.76 -24.79 22.65
C ARG A 24 50.09 -26.00 23.30
N PRO A 25 49.25 -25.82 24.33
CA PRO A 25 48.42 -26.91 24.87
C PRO A 25 47.26 -27.25 23.91
N PRO A 26 46.72 -28.48 23.95
CA PRO A 26 45.71 -28.92 23.00
C PRO A 26 44.36 -28.23 23.23
N LEU A 27 43.74 -27.77 22.14
CA LEU A 27 42.40 -27.18 22.14
C LEU A 27 41.36 -28.20 22.62
N ARG A 28 40.71 -27.89 23.75
CA ARG A 28 39.59 -28.63 24.30
C ARG A 28 38.39 -28.50 23.34
N ARG A 29 37.99 -29.60 22.71
CA ARG A 29 36.82 -29.67 21.82
C ARG A 29 35.54 -29.41 22.64
N THR A 30 34.99 -28.20 22.58
CA THR A 30 33.67 -27.90 23.14
C THR A 30 32.60 -28.59 22.30
N LYS A 31 31.74 -29.40 22.94
CA LYS A 31 30.55 -29.98 22.30
C LYS A 31 29.70 -28.84 21.74
N ARG A 32 29.36 -28.91 20.45
CA ARG A 32 28.34 -28.04 19.83
C ARG A 32 27.04 -28.23 20.61
N ALA A 33 26.59 -27.19 21.30
CA ALA A 33 25.22 -27.15 21.80
C ALA A 33 24.28 -27.23 20.59
N ALA A 34 23.28 -28.10 20.66
CA ALA A 34 22.21 -28.14 19.70
C ALA A 34 21.55 -26.75 19.70
N SER A 35 21.60 -26.06 18.56
CA SER A 35 20.90 -24.80 18.34
C SER A 35 19.41 -25.10 18.40
N THR A 36 18.79 -24.93 19.55
CA THR A 36 17.35 -24.77 19.67
C THR A 36 16.99 -23.54 18.85
N ARG A 37 16.47 -23.74 17.64
CA ARG A 37 15.80 -22.69 16.87
C ARG A 37 14.78 -22.04 17.82
N SER A 38 14.94 -20.74 18.05
CA SER A 38 13.90 -19.94 18.72
C SER A 38 12.56 -20.20 18.04
N PRO A 39 11.46 -20.29 18.79
CA PRO A 39 10.12 -20.54 18.25
C PRO A 39 9.53 -19.32 17.52
N VAL A 40 10.32 -18.29 17.20
CA VAL A 40 9.93 -17.07 16.49
C VAL A 40 9.74 -17.34 14.98
N CYS A 41 9.16 -18.49 14.64
CA CYS A 41 8.65 -18.82 13.32
C CYS A 41 7.27 -19.51 13.41
N ALA A 42 6.73 -19.72 14.62
CA ALA A 42 5.36 -20.15 14.80
C ALA A 42 4.46 -18.90 14.86
N GLU A 43 3.50 -18.88 13.93
CA GLU A 43 2.35 -17.96 13.86
C GLU A 43 2.66 -16.55 13.35
N LEU A 44 3.07 -16.44 12.09
CA LEU A 44 2.28 -15.52 11.26
C LEU A 44 0.91 -16.18 11.20
N ASP A 45 -0.02 -15.72 12.04
CA ASP A 45 -1.44 -15.87 11.74
C ASP A 45 -1.59 -15.50 10.27
N ASP A 46 -1.91 -16.50 9.45
CA ASP A 46 -2.19 -16.28 8.05
C ASP A 46 -3.57 -15.60 8.03
N HIS A 47 -3.55 -14.31 8.35
CA HIS A 47 -4.68 -13.40 8.41
C HIS A 47 -5.38 -13.34 7.04
N LEU A 48 -4.70 -13.77 5.97
CA LEU A 48 -5.29 -13.95 4.64
C LEU A 48 -6.20 -15.19 4.58
N THR A 49 -5.92 -16.27 5.34
CA THR A 49 -6.83 -17.44 5.47
C THR A 49 -8.10 -17.16 6.26
N ASN A 50 -8.13 -16.11 7.09
CA ASN A 50 -9.29 -15.73 7.90
C ASN A 50 -10.00 -14.47 7.39
N LEU A 51 -9.78 -14.11 6.11
CA LEU A 51 -10.52 -13.01 5.52
C LEU A 51 -12.02 -13.33 5.46
N PRO A 52 -12.90 -12.32 5.68
CA PRO A 52 -14.32 -12.50 5.45
C PRO A 52 -14.56 -12.98 4.01
N ALA A 53 -15.58 -13.82 3.80
CA ALA A 53 -15.93 -14.34 2.47
C ALA A 53 -16.22 -13.25 1.41
N HIS A 54 -16.46 -12.00 1.85
CA HIS A 54 -16.71 -10.84 0.99
C HIS A 54 -15.47 -9.95 0.82
N ALA A 55 -14.29 -10.38 1.26
CA ALA A 55 -13.06 -9.61 1.08
C ALA A 55 -12.74 -9.39 -0.41
N PRO A 56 -12.13 -8.25 -0.78
CA PRO A 56 -11.60 -8.06 -2.12
C PRO A 56 -10.57 -9.13 -2.48
N HIS A 57 -10.72 -9.76 -3.64
CA HIS A 57 -9.77 -10.72 -4.19
C HIS A 57 -9.34 -10.31 -5.60
N GLY A 58 -8.15 -10.75 -6.02
CA GLY A 58 -7.63 -10.50 -7.37
C GLY A 58 -7.11 -9.08 -7.59
N VAL A 59 -7.13 -8.62 -8.84
CA VAL A 59 -6.63 -7.30 -9.25
C VAL A 59 -7.75 -6.27 -9.20
N TRP A 60 -7.58 -5.25 -8.37
CA TRP A 60 -8.50 -4.12 -8.26
C TRP A 60 -7.95 -2.89 -8.95
N GLY A 61 -8.69 -2.39 -9.94
CA GLY A 61 -8.31 -1.24 -10.74
C GLY A 61 -8.60 0.10 -10.04
N ALA A 62 -7.59 0.99 -9.99
CA ALA A 62 -7.77 2.35 -9.51
C ALA A 62 -8.47 3.22 -10.55
N VAL A 63 -9.61 3.81 -10.21
CA VAL A 63 -10.26 4.83 -11.04
C VAL A 63 -9.44 6.12 -11.04
N MET A 64 -9.18 6.65 -12.23
CA MET A 64 -8.51 7.94 -12.42
C MET A 64 -9.51 9.01 -12.87
N LEU A 65 -9.29 10.25 -12.47
CA LEU A 65 -10.02 11.41 -12.99
C LEU A 65 -9.33 11.97 -14.22
N ALA A 66 -10.11 12.26 -15.26
CA ALA A 66 -9.65 13.11 -16.36
C ALA A 66 -9.94 14.57 -16.00
N ILE A 67 -8.94 15.43 -16.12
CA ILE A 67 -9.03 16.86 -15.84
C ILE A 67 -8.80 17.63 -17.14
N ASP A 68 -9.65 18.62 -17.42
CA ASP A 68 -9.57 19.45 -18.62
C ASP A 68 -8.54 20.59 -18.48
N ASP A 69 -8.40 21.39 -19.53
CA ASP A 69 -7.48 22.54 -19.58
C ASP A 69 -7.84 23.68 -18.62
N ARG A 70 -9.04 23.64 -18.02
CA ARG A 70 -9.54 24.59 -17.03
C ARG A 70 -9.43 24.06 -15.61
N GLY A 71 -8.91 22.85 -15.42
CA GLY A 71 -8.81 22.21 -14.11
C GLY A 71 -10.13 21.62 -13.60
N ALA A 72 -11.16 21.51 -14.45
CA ALA A 72 -12.42 20.85 -14.10
C ALA A 72 -12.39 19.37 -14.50
N ILE A 73 -13.22 18.56 -13.83
CA ILE A 73 -13.37 17.14 -14.21
C ILE A 73 -14.00 17.05 -15.62
N ASP A 74 -13.27 16.46 -16.56
CA ASP A 74 -13.84 16.00 -17.83
C ASP A 74 -14.62 14.71 -17.56
N TRP A 75 -15.92 14.88 -17.35
CA TRP A 75 -16.83 13.78 -17.04
C TRP A 75 -16.93 12.75 -18.15
N LYS A 76 -16.82 13.16 -19.41
CA LYS A 76 -16.95 12.26 -20.55
C LYS A 76 -15.70 11.39 -20.66
N ALA A 77 -14.52 12.01 -20.58
CA ALA A 77 -13.25 11.28 -20.59
C ALA A 77 -13.10 10.37 -19.35
N THR A 78 -13.57 10.83 -18.18
CA THR A 78 -13.61 10.03 -16.95
C THR A 78 -14.52 8.81 -17.12
N GLU A 79 -15.75 8.98 -17.64
CA GLU A 79 -16.66 7.86 -17.93
C GLU A 79 -16.02 6.85 -18.89
N GLU A 80 -15.40 7.30 -19.97
CA GLU A 80 -14.73 6.43 -20.93
C GLU A 80 -13.57 5.65 -20.29
N THR A 81 -12.77 6.31 -19.45
CA THR A 81 -11.65 5.69 -18.75
C THR A 81 -12.11 4.63 -17.77
N ILE A 82 -13.16 4.89 -16.98
CA ILE A 82 -13.75 3.90 -16.08
C ILE A 82 -14.30 2.70 -16.88
N ALA A 83 -15.00 2.94 -17.99
CA ALA A 83 -15.52 1.88 -18.83
C ALA A 83 -14.40 0.98 -19.41
N ARG A 84 -13.30 1.59 -19.87
CA ARG A 84 -12.11 0.87 -20.35
C ARG A 84 -11.45 0.06 -19.24
N LEU A 85 -11.34 0.61 -18.04
CA LEU A 85 -10.81 -0.09 -16.88
C LEU A 85 -11.66 -1.34 -16.56
N CYS A 86 -12.99 -1.20 -16.50
CA CYS A 86 -13.88 -2.34 -16.29
C CYS A 86 -13.75 -3.41 -17.38
N ALA A 87 -13.46 -3.03 -18.62
CA ALA A 87 -13.27 -3.96 -19.74
C ALA A 87 -11.88 -4.62 -19.78
N SER A 88 -10.95 -4.23 -18.90
CA SER A 88 -9.54 -4.68 -18.95
C SER A 88 -9.28 -6.04 -18.29
N GLY A 89 -10.31 -6.65 -17.69
CA GLY A 89 -10.19 -7.95 -17.00
C GLY A 89 -9.77 -7.85 -15.53
N VAL A 90 -9.98 -6.70 -14.89
CA VAL A 90 -9.85 -6.55 -13.43
C VAL A 90 -10.98 -7.29 -12.70
N ASP A 91 -10.69 -7.72 -11.47
CA ASP A 91 -11.64 -8.42 -10.59
C ASP A 91 -12.57 -7.45 -9.84
N GLY A 92 -12.20 -6.16 -9.78
CA GLY A 92 -12.98 -5.09 -9.20
C GLY A 92 -12.37 -3.73 -9.50
N ILE A 93 -13.08 -2.66 -9.14
CA ILE A 93 -12.54 -1.29 -9.24
C ILE A 93 -12.71 -0.53 -7.92
N TYR A 94 -11.86 0.47 -7.68
CA TYR A 94 -12.03 1.38 -6.56
C TYR A 94 -11.82 2.83 -6.97
N SER A 95 -12.60 3.72 -6.37
CA SER A 95 -12.56 5.16 -6.64
C SER A 95 -12.25 5.98 -5.39
N ASN A 96 -12.02 7.28 -5.58
CA ASN A 96 -11.81 8.25 -4.50
C ASN A 96 -10.64 7.88 -3.55
N GLY A 97 -9.64 7.19 -4.08
CA GLY A 97 -8.28 7.19 -3.51
C GLY A 97 -7.50 8.43 -3.95
N THR A 98 -6.24 8.54 -3.52
CA THR A 98 -5.37 9.68 -3.92
C THR A 98 -5.21 9.80 -5.43
N ALA A 99 -5.12 8.68 -6.16
CA ALA A 99 -5.04 8.66 -7.63
C ALA A 99 -6.32 9.18 -8.33
N CYS A 100 -7.43 9.23 -7.60
CA CYS A 100 -8.71 9.78 -8.04
C CYS A 100 -8.93 11.19 -7.46
N GLU A 101 -7.89 11.80 -6.90
CA GLU A 101 -7.86 13.17 -6.38
C GLU A 101 -8.95 13.49 -5.34
N PHE A 102 -9.23 12.58 -4.40
CA PHE A 102 -10.33 12.79 -3.44
C PHE A 102 -10.24 14.09 -2.62
N HIS A 103 -9.04 14.63 -2.42
CA HIS A 103 -8.82 15.91 -1.73
C HIS A 103 -9.23 17.14 -2.56
N CYS A 104 -9.28 17.02 -3.88
CA CYS A 104 -9.56 18.12 -4.80
C CYS A 104 -11.04 18.21 -5.19
N GLN A 105 -11.85 17.21 -4.82
CA GLN A 105 -13.26 17.13 -5.20
C GLN A 105 -14.14 17.90 -4.21
N THR A 106 -15.07 18.68 -4.75
CA THR A 106 -16.23 19.17 -3.99
C THR A 106 -17.20 18.03 -3.67
N GLU A 107 -18.09 18.21 -2.69
CA GLU A 107 -19.10 17.19 -2.37
C GLU A 107 -20.05 16.86 -3.55
N PRO A 108 -20.51 17.82 -4.37
CA PRO A 108 -21.29 17.50 -5.57
C PRO A 108 -20.52 16.68 -6.60
N GLU A 109 -19.22 16.95 -6.79
CA GLU A 109 -18.37 16.17 -7.68
C GLU A 109 -18.16 14.76 -7.14
N PHE A 110 -17.94 14.62 -5.83
CA PHE A 110 -17.86 13.35 -5.14
C PHE A 110 -19.14 12.52 -5.38
N ASP A 111 -20.32 13.09 -5.14
CA ASP A 111 -21.60 12.40 -5.30
C ASP A 111 -21.82 11.97 -6.76
N ARG A 112 -21.52 12.85 -7.72
CA ARG A 112 -21.63 12.56 -9.16
C ARG A 112 -20.67 11.44 -9.59
N LEU A 113 -19.42 11.47 -9.12
CA LEU A 113 -18.43 10.46 -9.43
C LEU A 113 -18.82 9.10 -8.84
N CYS A 114 -19.27 9.06 -7.59
CA CYS A 114 -19.73 7.83 -6.95
C CYS A 114 -20.89 7.19 -7.72
N ALA A 115 -21.87 7.99 -8.15
CA ALA A 115 -22.98 7.52 -8.97
C ALA A 115 -22.51 6.99 -10.33
N LEU A 116 -21.56 7.68 -10.97
CA LEU A 116 -20.98 7.25 -12.25
C LEU A 116 -20.23 5.91 -12.13
N VAL A 117 -19.38 5.77 -11.12
CA VAL A 117 -18.64 4.53 -10.82
C VAL A 117 -19.60 3.38 -10.57
N ALA A 118 -20.60 3.56 -9.70
CA ALA A 118 -21.59 2.52 -9.39
C ALA A 118 -22.38 2.11 -10.65
N ALA A 119 -22.77 3.07 -11.49
CA ALA A 119 -23.49 2.78 -12.73
C ALA A 119 -22.64 1.98 -13.73
N ILE A 120 -21.37 2.35 -13.92
CA ILE A 120 -20.49 1.66 -14.87
C ILE A 120 -20.08 0.28 -14.36
N ALA A 121 -19.67 0.16 -13.09
CA ALA A 121 -19.35 -1.12 -12.46
C ALA A 121 -20.54 -2.07 -12.47
N GLY A 122 -21.75 -1.58 -12.16
CA GLY A 122 -22.97 -2.36 -12.21
C GLY A 122 -23.28 -2.91 -13.60
N ARG A 123 -23.10 -2.09 -14.66
CA ARG A 123 -23.24 -2.57 -16.05
C ARG A 123 -22.19 -3.62 -16.41
N ALA A 124 -20.96 -3.46 -15.93
CA ALA A 124 -19.87 -4.42 -16.12
C ALA A 124 -19.98 -5.66 -15.21
N ARG A 125 -20.91 -5.66 -14.24
CA ARG A 125 -21.07 -6.69 -13.21
C ARG A 125 -19.80 -6.91 -12.37
N LEU A 126 -19.03 -5.84 -12.13
CA LEU A 126 -17.86 -5.86 -11.28
C LEU A 126 -18.19 -5.35 -9.88
N PRO A 127 -17.61 -5.93 -8.82
CA PRO A 127 -17.64 -5.30 -7.51
C PRO A 127 -16.86 -3.98 -7.54
N PHE A 128 -17.30 -3.04 -6.72
CA PHE A 128 -16.65 -1.73 -6.63
C PHE A 128 -16.53 -1.25 -5.19
N GLN A 129 -15.51 -0.45 -4.94
CA GLN A 129 -15.20 0.18 -3.65
C GLN A 129 -15.17 1.69 -3.80
N ILE A 130 -15.69 2.41 -2.80
CA ILE A 130 -15.71 3.89 -2.80
C ILE A 130 -14.88 4.42 -1.63
N GLY A 131 -14.00 5.37 -1.90
CA GLY A 131 -13.30 6.14 -0.88
C GLY A 131 -14.13 7.24 -0.26
N ILE A 132 -14.37 7.18 1.05
CA ILE A 132 -15.11 8.20 1.81
C ILE A 132 -14.20 9.19 2.53
N SER A 133 -12.88 9.11 2.30
CA SER A 133 -11.85 9.89 2.98
C SER A 133 -12.13 11.38 2.98
N GLN A 134 -11.99 11.99 4.17
CA GLN A 134 -12.07 13.43 4.40
C GLN A 134 -11.28 13.80 5.66
N SER A 135 -10.59 14.94 5.64
CA SER A 135 -9.88 15.46 6.81
C SER A 135 -10.83 15.73 7.99
N ASN A 136 -12.10 16.03 7.71
CA ASN A 136 -13.15 16.15 8.70
C ASN A 136 -13.91 14.82 8.87
N PRO A 137 -13.81 14.13 10.04
CA PRO A 137 -14.43 12.83 10.24
C PRO A 137 -15.97 12.86 10.15
N ARG A 138 -16.61 14.00 10.41
CA ARG A 138 -18.07 14.15 10.24
C ARG A 138 -18.46 14.05 8.77
N VAL A 139 -17.70 14.70 7.88
CA VAL A 139 -17.94 14.66 6.44
C VAL A 139 -17.66 13.26 5.89
N ALA A 140 -16.62 12.56 6.38
CA ALA A 140 -16.38 11.16 6.01
C ALA A 140 -17.58 10.26 6.35
N ARG A 141 -18.19 10.44 7.54
CA ARG A 141 -19.40 9.72 7.93
C ARG A 141 -20.61 10.11 7.08
N GLU A 142 -20.80 11.39 6.77
CA GLU A 142 -21.87 11.83 5.86
C GLU A 142 -21.71 11.22 4.46
N ARG A 143 -20.47 11.18 3.93
CA ARG A 143 -20.15 10.48 2.68
C ARG A 143 -20.53 9.00 2.77
N LEU A 144 -20.17 8.31 3.86
CA LEU A 144 -20.56 6.92 4.09
C LEU A 144 -22.08 6.73 4.00
N MET A 145 -22.87 7.54 4.72
CA MET A 145 -24.34 7.49 4.68
C MET A 145 -24.87 7.61 3.25
N ARG A 146 -24.33 8.53 2.45
CA ARG A 146 -24.76 8.76 1.06
C ARG A 146 -24.39 7.60 0.14
N VAL A 147 -23.16 7.07 0.23
CA VAL A 147 -22.67 6.02 -0.68
C VAL A 147 -23.22 4.64 -0.33
N SER A 148 -23.67 4.39 0.91
CA SER A 148 -24.31 3.13 1.29
C SER A 148 -25.50 2.76 0.39
N ALA A 149 -26.27 3.77 -0.08
CA ALA A 149 -27.38 3.55 -1.01
C ALA A 149 -26.94 3.00 -2.38
N LEU A 150 -25.68 3.23 -2.78
CA LEU A 150 -25.10 2.71 -4.01
C LEU A 150 -24.72 1.23 -3.89
N ARG A 151 -24.66 0.68 -2.67
CA ARG A 151 -24.27 -0.70 -2.35
C ARG A 151 -22.89 -1.09 -2.90
N PRO A 152 -21.82 -0.32 -2.58
CA PRO A 152 -20.46 -0.78 -2.88
C PRO A 152 -20.14 -2.07 -2.12
N ALA A 153 -19.21 -2.87 -2.63
CA ALA A 153 -18.74 -4.07 -1.95
C ALA A 153 -17.93 -3.74 -0.68
N ALA A 154 -17.27 -2.59 -0.67
CA ALA A 154 -16.53 -2.06 0.45
C ALA A 154 -16.43 -0.53 0.36
N VAL A 155 -16.05 0.10 1.48
CA VAL A 155 -15.59 1.50 1.50
C VAL A 155 -14.14 1.55 1.94
N GLN A 156 -13.38 2.48 1.40
CA GLN A 156 -12.03 2.79 1.88
C GLN A 156 -12.01 4.16 2.54
N PHE A 157 -11.14 4.34 3.52
CA PHE A 157 -10.94 5.63 4.15
C PHE A 157 -9.48 5.77 4.60
N THR A 158 -9.00 7.02 4.60
CA THR A 158 -7.85 7.43 5.38
C THR A 158 -8.32 7.90 6.75
N LEU A 159 -7.40 7.92 7.71
CA LEU A 159 -7.65 8.61 8.97
C LEU A 159 -7.70 10.14 8.72
N PRO A 160 -8.39 10.90 9.58
CA PRO A 160 -8.26 12.36 9.59
C PRO A 160 -6.78 12.76 9.59
N ASP A 161 -6.40 13.64 8.66
CA ASP A 161 -5.00 13.83 8.25
C ASP A 161 -4.45 15.23 8.54
N TRP A 162 -5.30 16.17 9.01
CA TRP A 162 -4.83 17.49 9.44
C TRP A 162 -3.96 17.42 10.70
N TRP A 163 -4.25 16.47 11.59
CA TRP A 163 -3.51 16.22 12.81
C TRP A 163 -3.36 14.71 13.03
N PRO A 164 -2.18 14.19 13.40
CA PRO A 164 -2.00 12.76 13.67
C PRO A 164 -2.90 12.33 14.84
N PRO A 165 -3.90 11.47 14.60
CA PRO A 165 -4.77 11.00 15.68
C PRO A 165 -4.02 10.05 16.61
N SER A 166 -4.36 10.10 17.89
CA SER A 166 -4.00 9.05 18.85
C SER A 166 -4.74 7.74 18.57
N ASP A 167 -4.23 6.62 19.07
CA ASP A 167 -4.89 5.31 18.93
C ASP A 167 -6.36 5.34 19.38
N GLY A 168 -6.65 6.04 20.48
CA GLY A 168 -8.03 6.20 20.98
C GLY A 168 -8.93 6.96 20.01
N GLU A 169 -8.41 7.99 19.35
CA GLU A 169 -9.14 8.76 18.33
C GLU A 169 -9.34 7.95 17.05
N VAL A 170 -8.35 7.15 16.64
CA VAL A 170 -8.47 6.20 15.53
C VAL A 170 -9.61 5.22 15.80
N MET A 171 -9.61 4.57 16.97
CA MET A 171 -10.66 3.61 17.32
C MET A 171 -12.04 4.27 17.42
N ARG A 172 -12.12 5.50 17.94
CA ARG A 172 -13.37 6.26 17.99
C ARG A 172 -13.88 6.63 16.59
N PHE A 173 -12.99 7.00 15.68
CA PHE A 173 -13.34 7.30 14.29
C PHE A 173 -13.88 6.06 13.57
N VAL A 174 -13.15 4.94 13.62
CA VAL A 174 -13.58 3.67 13.00
C VAL A 174 -14.90 3.19 13.62
N GLY A 175 -15.03 3.23 14.95
CA GLY A 175 -16.27 2.87 15.63
C GLY A 175 -17.46 3.71 15.16
N GLY A 176 -17.29 5.02 15.00
CA GLY A 176 -18.35 5.91 14.50
C GLY A 176 -18.75 5.66 13.05
N LEU A 177 -17.85 5.12 12.22
CA LEU A 177 -18.20 4.67 10.86
C LEU A 177 -19.04 3.39 10.90
N CYS A 178 -18.75 2.46 11.81
CA CYS A 178 -19.49 1.20 11.94
C CYS A 178 -20.93 1.35 12.48
N GLU A 179 -21.29 2.52 13.04
CA GLU A 179 -22.64 2.83 13.52
C GLU A 179 -23.63 3.23 12.41
N THR A 180 -23.17 3.29 11.16
CA THR A 180 -23.90 3.81 9.98
C THR A 180 -24.50 2.67 9.17
#